data_AF-A0A8T6VDB4-F1
#
_entry.id   AF-A0A8T6VDB4-F1
#
_cell.length_a   1.000
_cell.length_b   1.000
_cell.length_c   1.000
_cell.angle_alpha   90.00
_cell.angle_beta   90.00
_cell.angle_gamma   90.00
#
_symmetry.space_group_name_H-M   'P 1'
#
loop_
_entity.id
_entity.type
_entity.pdbx_description
1 polymer ?
#
loop_
_entity_poly.entity_id
_entity_poly.type
_entity_poly.pdbx_seq_one_letter_code
_entity_poly.pdbx_strand_id
1 'polypeptide(L)' 'MERKVVVRGIAAGKRAIGAGIAKVALTPEDASKLVKTGDVLVATMTNPDYVPFMKLSEAIVTD' A
#
# COMPACT_ATOMS: atom_id res chain seq x y z
N MET A 1 7.84 19.38 -8.79
CA MET A 1 8.91 18.46 -9.18
C MET A 1 8.28 17.33 -9.98
N GLU A 2 8.81 17.03 -11.16
CA GLU A 2 8.40 15.87 -11.94
C GLU A 2 8.99 14.60 -11.31
N ARG A 3 8.17 13.56 -11.09
CA ARG A 3 8.62 12.29 -10.51
C ARG A 3 8.90 11.30 -11.63
N LYS A 4 10.05 10.61 -11.57
CA LYS A 4 10.36 9.52 -12.50
C LYS A 4 9.45 8.33 -12.22
N VAL A 5 8.79 7.80 -13.25
CA VAL A 5 8.02 6.56 -13.16
C VAL A 5 8.98 5.39 -12.97
N VAL A 6 8.83 4.66 -11.86
CA VAL A 6 9.66 3.48 -11.54
C VAL A 6 8.96 2.16 -11.86
N VAL A 7 7.63 2.11 -11.76
CA VAL A 7 6.78 0.94 -12.08
C VAL A 7 5.42 1.39 -12.62
N ARG A 8 4.67 0.48 -13.26
CA ARG A 8 3.30 0.68 -13.77
C ARG A 8 2.46 -0.56 -13.46
N GLY A 9 1.14 -0.39 -13.33
CA GLY A 9 0.21 -1.48 -13.04
C GLY A 9 -1.23 -1.11 -13.38
N ILE A 10 -2.18 -1.94 -12.92
CA ILE A 10 -3.62 -1.72 -13.12
C ILE A 10 -4.17 -0.91 -11.96
N ALA A 11 -4.92 0.15 -12.26
CA ALA A 11 -5.60 0.93 -11.24
C ALA A 11 -6.78 0.14 -10.66
N ALA A 12 -6.86 0.07 -9.33
CA ALA A 12 -7.95 -0.57 -8.60
C ALA A 12 -8.57 0.39 -7.57
N GLY A 13 -9.89 0.37 -7.45
CA GLY A 13 -10.63 1.18 -6.49
C GLY A 13 -10.94 2.60 -6.96
N LYS A 14 -11.38 3.45 -6.01
CA LYS A 14 -11.89 4.81 -6.27
C LYS A 14 -10.95 5.93 -5.76
N ARG A 15 -9.90 5.58 -5.02
CA ARG A 15 -8.94 6.58 -4.50
C ARG A 15 -8.07 7.08 -5.65
N ALA A 16 -7.87 8.40 -5.71
CA ALA A 16 -7.15 9.03 -6.82
C ALA A 16 -5.63 8.93 -6.65
N ILE A 17 -5.06 9.66 -5.69
CA ILE A 17 -3.61 9.78 -5.51
C ILE A 17 -3.31 9.73 -4.02
N GLY A 18 -2.44 8.80 -3.61
CA GLY A 18 -1.89 8.70 -2.26
C GLY A 18 -0.36 8.71 -2.29
N ALA A 19 0.26 9.22 -1.23
CA ALA A 19 1.71 9.25 -1.10
C ALA A 19 2.11 9.03 0.35
N GLY A 20 3.20 8.30 0.56
CA GLY A 20 3.68 7.91 1.88
C GLY A 20 4.98 7.11 1.78
N ILE A 21 5.50 6.67 2.93
CA ILE A 21 6.64 5.76 2.95
C ILE A 21 6.13 4.36 2.56
N ALA A 22 6.78 3.73 1.57
CA ALA A 22 6.46 2.36 1.19
C ALA A 22 6.84 1.39 2.32
N LYS A 23 5.88 0.55 2.73
CA LYS A 23 6.06 -0.53 3.70
C LYS A 23 5.80 -1.86 2.99
N VAL A 24 6.87 -2.61 2.75
CA VAL A 24 6.78 -3.95 2.19
C VAL A 24 6.38 -4.90 3.31
N ALA A 25 5.14 -5.38 3.27
CA ALA A 25 4.53 -6.23 4.27
C ALA A 25 3.90 -7.47 3.61
N LEU A 26 4.70 -8.53 3.50
CA LEU A 26 4.33 -9.75 2.77
C LEU A 26 3.35 -10.65 3.56
N THR A 27 3.14 -10.34 4.85
CA THR A 27 2.14 -10.98 5.72
C THR A 27 1.31 -9.94 6.48
N PRO A 28 0.08 -10.28 6.97
CA PRO A 28 -0.69 -9.42 7.87
C PRO A 28 0.08 -9.09 9.17
N GLU A 29 0.90 -10.02 9.65
CA GLU A 29 1.76 -9.81 10.83
C GLU A 29 2.82 -8.75 10.57
N ASP A 30 3.45 -8.75 9.39
CA ASP A 30 4.37 -7.67 8.99
C ASP A 30 3.64 -6.33 8.91
N ALA A 31 2.45 -6.33 8.29
CA ALA A 31 1.65 -5.13 8.15
C ALA A 31 1.30 -4.52 9.52
N SER A 32 0.98 -5.37 10.51
CA SER A 32 0.70 -4.95 11.89
C SER A 32 1.87 -4.27 12.60
N LYS A 33 3.10 -4.58 12.21
CA LYS A 33 4.32 -4.02 12.81
C LYS A 33 4.84 -2.81 12.05
N LEU A 34 4.66 -2.80 10.73
CA LEU A 34 5.33 -1.86 9.83
C LEU A 34 4.43 -0.70 9.39
N VAL A 35 3.14 -0.95 9.17
CA VAL A 35 2.23 0.02 8.54
C VAL A 35 1.67 0.98 9.58
N LYS A 36 1.76 2.27 9.29
CA LYS A 36 1.17 3.35 10.08
C LYS A 36 0.28 4.22 9.21
N THR A 37 -0.55 5.04 9.84
CA THR A 37 -1.37 6.04 9.14
C THR A 37 -0.49 6.90 8.24
N GLY A 38 -0.83 7.03 6.97
CA GLY A 38 -0.07 7.82 6.01
C GLY A 38 0.89 7.01 5.13
N ASP A 39 1.15 5.74 5.44
CA ASP A 39 2.08 4.90 4.68
C ASP A 39 1.48 4.37 3.36
N VAL A 40 2.34 3.81 2.50
CA VAL A 40 1.92 3.03 1.34
C VAL A 40 2.14 1.55 1.64
N LEU A 41 1.07 0.76 1.71
CA LEU A 41 1.15 -0.69 1.87
C LEU A 41 1.59 -1.33 0.56
N VAL A 42 2.66 -2.13 0.61
CA VAL A 42 3.14 -2.94 -0.51
C VAL A 42 3.06 -4.42 -0.11
N ALA A 43 2.33 -5.23 -0.87
CA ALA A 43 2.13 -6.66 -0.59
C ALA A 43 1.91 -7.45 -1.89
N THR A 44 2.34 -8.71 -1.97
CA THR A 44 2.13 -9.53 -3.19
C THR A 44 0.66 -9.85 -3.44
N MET A 45 -0.11 -10.12 -2.39
CA MET A 45 -1.55 -10.37 -2.45
C MET A 45 -2.20 -9.84 -1.18
N THR A 46 -3.42 -9.34 -1.29
CA THR A 46 -4.21 -8.90 -0.14
C THR A 46 -5.44 -9.78 0.06
N ASN A 47 -5.81 -10.00 1.32
CA ASN A 47 -7.02 -10.72 1.73
C ASN A 47 -7.77 -9.86 2.81
N PRO A 48 -8.89 -10.34 3.37
CA PRO A 48 -9.62 -9.60 4.41
C PRO A 48 -8.78 -9.22 5.65
N ASP A 49 -7.73 -9.97 5.97
CA ASP A 49 -6.86 -9.68 7.12
C ASP A 49 -6.02 -8.41 6.92
N TYR A 50 -5.83 -7.97 5.68
CA TYR A 50 -5.16 -6.71 5.37
C TYR A 50 -6.06 -5.47 5.52
N VAL A 51 -7.38 -5.63 5.62
CA VAL A 51 -8.34 -4.52 5.65
C VAL A 51 -8.03 -3.45 6.72
N PRO A 52 -7.61 -3.79 7.95
CA PRO A 52 -7.20 -2.79 8.92
C PRO A 52 -6.04 -1.92 8.43
N PHE A 53 -5.03 -2.52 7.78
CA PHE A 53 -3.83 -1.81 7.32
C PHE A 53 -4.09 -1.02 6.03
N MET A 54 -4.98 -1.53 5.16
CA MET A 54 -5.49 -0.77 4.01
C MET A 54 -6.16 0.55 4.43
N LYS A 55 -6.90 0.53 5.55
CA LYS A 55 -7.55 1.74 6.09
C LYS A 55 -6.55 2.77 6.60
N LEU A 56 -5.40 2.33 7.13
CA LEU A 56 -4.30 3.20 7.57
C LEU A 56 -3.50 3.76 6.40
N SER A 57 -3.42 3.02 5.30
CA SER A 57 -2.57 3.35 4.17
C SER A 57 -3.19 4.44 3.27
N GLU A 58 -2.36 5.29 2.70
CA GLU A 58 -2.74 6.30 1.69
C GLU A 58 -2.84 5.69 0.29
N ALA A 59 -1.99 4.71 0.00
CA ALA A 59 -2.04 3.92 -1.22
C ALA A 59 -1.69 2.45 -0.94
N ILE A 60 -2.10 1.58 -1.86
CA ILE A 60 -1.83 0.14 -1.81
C ILE A 60 -1.22 -0.23 -3.16
N VAL A 61 -0.12 -0.97 -3.14
CA VAL A 61 0.52 -1.53 -4.33
C VAL A 61 0.60 -3.04 -4.14
N THR A 62 0.12 -3.76 -5.14
CA THR A 62 0.27 -5.21 -5.23
C THR A 62 0.98 -5.60 -6.52
N ASP A 63 1.60 -6.78 -6.50
CA ASP A 63 2.25 -7.38 -7.68
C ASP A 63 1.22 -7.75 -8.76
#